data_AF-A0A920QQQ5-F1
#
_entry.id   AF-A0A920QQQ5-F1
#
_cell.length_a   1.000
_cell.length_b   1.000
_cell.length_c   1.000
_cell.angle_alpha   90.00
_cell.angle_beta   90.00
_cell.angle_gamma   90.00
#
_symmetry.space_group_name_H-M   'P 1'
#
loop_
_entity.id
_entity.type
_entity.pdbx_description
1 polymer ?
#
loop_
_entity_poly.entity_id
_entity_poly.type
_entity_poly.pdbx_seq_one_letter_code
_entity_poly.pdbx_strand_id
1 'polypeptide(L)' 'MGFKNYWISHKLPKYKFVQKSVSRFMPGETLDDALNKSLNLKILGRNNYYLFRENSSSKSQTLNTVKQYKKALEVYIQNH' A
#
# COMPACT_ATOMS: atom_id res chain seq x y z
N MET A 1 -17.05 1.63 3.68
CA MET A 1 -17.69 2.92 3.98
C MET A 1 -16.76 4.02 3.53
N GLY A 2 -16.94 4.54 2.31
CA GLY A 2 -16.14 5.64 1.78
C GLY A 2 -16.73 6.99 2.16
N PHE A 3 -15.89 7.94 2.56
CA PHE A 3 -16.31 9.30 2.91
C PHE A 3 -16.93 9.98 1.68
N LYS A 4 -18.23 10.30 1.74
CA LYS A 4 -19.02 10.92 0.65
C LYS A 4 -18.61 12.37 0.32
N ASN A 5 -17.64 12.95 1.02
CA ASN A 5 -17.26 14.33 0.82
C ASN A 5 -16.20 14.45 -0.29
N TYR A 6 -16.63 14.94 -1.45
CA TYR A 6 -15.79 15.18 -2.63
C TYR A 6 -14.56 16.03 -2.32
N TRP A 7 -14.72 17.07 -1.51
CA TRP A 7 -13.62 17.97 -1.17
C TRP A 7 -12.53 17.22 -0.40
N ILE A 8 -12.92 16.41 0.59
CA ILE A 8 -11.98 15.60 1.37
C ILE A 8 -11.28 14.57 0.47
N SER A 9 -11.99 13.85 -0.39
CA SER A 9 -11.36 12.82 -1.23
C SER A 9 -10.49 13.39 -2.36
N HIS A 10 -10.80 14.59 -2.89
CA HIS A 10 -10.12 15.13 -4.07
C HIS A 10 -9.15 16.27 -3.79
N LYS A 11 -9.30 16.97 -2.66
CA LYS A 11 -8.43 18.11 -2.29
C LYS A 11 -7.46 17.74 -1.18
N LEU A 12 -7.91 17.01 -0.15
CA LEU A 12 -7.06 16.66 0.99
C LEU A 12 -5.78 15.90 0.61
N PRO A 13 -5.81 14.89 -0.29
CA PRO A 13 -4.60 14.14 -0.68
C PRO A 13 -3.55 14.98 -1.43
N LYS A 14 -3.92 16.17 -1.93
CA LYS A 14 -3.00 17.04 -2.69
C LYS A 14 -2.11 17.88 -1.78
N TYR A 15 -2.45 18.04 -0.50
CA TYR A 15 -1.67 18.85 0.42
C TYR A 15 -0.44 18.09 0.93
N LYS A 16 0.72 18.75 0.87
CA LYS A 16 2.02 18.15 1.26
C LYS A 16 2.07 17.69 2.71
N PHE A 17 1.40 18.40 3.63
CA PHE A 17 1.36 17.99 5.04
C PHE A 17 0.57 16.68 5.24
N VAL A 18 -0.50 16.49 4.46
CA VAL A 18 -1.31 15.26 4.47
C VAL A 18 -0.47 14.11 3.93
N GLN A 19 0.14 14.29 2.77
CA GLN A 19 1.03 13.28 2.16
C GLN A 19 2.16 12.88 3.12
N LYS A 20 2.83 13.84 3.76
CA LYS A 20 3.89 13.59 4.77
C LYS A 20 3.38 12.86 6.01
N SER A 21 2.15 13.11 6.43
CA SER A 21 1.57 12.46 7.60
C SER A 21 1.19 11.02 7.28
N VAL A 22 0.60 10.79 6.10
CA VAL A 22 0.18 9.46 5.62
C VAL A 22 1.39 8.57 5.30
N SER A 23 2.49 9.12 4.76
CA SER A 23 3.66 8.34 4.35
C SER A 23 4.36 7.58 5.48
N ARG A 24 4.08 7.93 6.74
CA ARG A 24 4.56 7.22 7.94
C ARG A 24 3.86 5.87 8.13
N PHE A 25 2.62 5.74 7.65
CA PHE A 25 1.78 4.56 7.81
C PHE A 25 1.54 3.83 6.48
N MET A 26 1.48 4.58 5.37
CA MET A 26 1.35 4.06 4.01
C MET A 26 2.50 4.60 3.16
N PRO A 27 3.59 3.83 2.97
CA PRO A 27 4.80 4.31 2.31
C PRO A 27 4.58 4.73 0.85
N GLY A 28 3.50 4.24 0.23
CA GLY A 28 2.99 4.63 -1.08
C GLY A 28 1.79 3.77 -1.46
N GLU A 29 1.41 3.83 -2.73
CA GLU A 29 0.25 3.09 -3.27
C GLU A 29 0.67 1.85 -4.06
N THR A 30 1.97 1.73 -4.37
CA THR A 30 2.50 0.61 -5.15
C THR A 30 3.20 -0.43 -4.27
N LEU A 31 3.36 -1.63 -4.83
CA LEU A 31 4.15 -2.69 -4.20
C LEU A 31 5.61 -2.27 -4.04
N ASP A 32 6.16 -1.55 -5.01
CA ASP A 32 7.55 -1.08 -5.00
C ASP A 32 7.79 -0.05 -3.89
N ASP A 33 6.83 0.84 -3.62
CA ASP A 33 6.91 1.79 -2.49
C ASP A 33 7.00 1.05 -1.14
N ALA A 34 6.19 0.01 -0.98
CA ALA A 34 6.19 -0.84 0.21
C ALA A 34 7.52 -1.61 0.35
N LEU A 35 8.02 -2.20 -0.73
CA LEU A 35 9.29 -2.93 -0.75
C LEU A 35 10.49 -2.01 -0.46
N ASN A 36 10.56 -0.84 -1.09
CA ASN A 36 11.65 0.12 -0.86
C ASN A 36 11.64 0.64 0.58
N LYS A 37 10.46 0.90 1.16
CA LYS A 37 10.39 1.25 2.58
C LYS A 37 10.76 0.07 3.47
N SER A 38 10.43 -1.15 3.06
CA SER A 38 10.75 -2.35 3.81
C SER A 38 12.24 -2.59 3.99
N LEU A 39 13.02 -2.35 2.93
CA LEU A 39 14.48 -2.47 2.97
C LEU A 39 15.08 -1.54 4.02
N ASN A 40 14.58 -0.30 4.10
CA ASN A 40 15.02 0.68 5.11
C ASN A 40 14.65 0.29 6.54
N LEU A 41 13.58 -0.48 6.72
CA LEU A 41 13.09 -0.96 8.02
C LEU A 41 13.69 -2.33 8.41
N LYS A 42 14.17 -3.13 7.45
CA LYS A 42 14.99 -4.33 7.68
C LYS A 42 16.29 -3.97 8.39
N ILE A 43 16.88 -2.81 8.05
CA ILE A 43 18.01 -2.20 8.76
C ILE A 43 17.69 -1.94 10.25
N LEU A 44 16.40 -1.76 10.58
CA LEU A 44 15.89 -1.48 11.92
C LEU A 44 15.28 -2.73 12.61
N GLY A 45 15.40 -3.92 12.03
CA GLY A 45 14.94 -5.19 12.62
C GLY A 45 13.42 -5.42 12.62
N ARG A 46 12.64 -4.72 11.78
CA ARG A 46 11.18 -4.93 11.64
C ARG A 46 10.81 -5.41 10.23
N ASN A 47 10.31 -6.64 10.11
CA ASN A 47 10.18 -7.34 8.82
C ASN A 47 8.75 -7.46 8.27
N ASN A 48 7.72 -6.87 8.89
CA ASN A 48 6.32 -7.15 8.52
C ASN A 48 5.67 -6.00 7.75
N TYR A 49 5.07 -6.31 6.59
CA TYR A 49 4.28 -5.38 5.77
C TYR A 49 2.94 -6.00 5.41
N TYR A 50 1.91 -5.15 5.33
CA TYR A 50 0.57 -5.54 4.94
C TYR A 50 0.14 -4.69 3.75
N LEU A 51 -0.29 -5.32 2.67
CA LEU A 51 -0.93 -4.64 1.54
C LEU A 51 -2.38 -4.33 1.93
N PHE A 52 -2.76 -3.05 1.89
CA PHE A 52 -4.13 -2.64 2.17
C PHE A 52 -4.86 -2.36 0.84
N ARG A 53 -6.06 -2.92 0.67
CA ARG A 53 -6.87 -2.71 -0.53
C ARG A 53 -8.34 -2.57 -0.15
N GLU A 54 -9.06 -1.78 -0.93
CA GLU A 54 -10.51 -1.65 -0.77
C GLU A 54 -11.24 -2.97 -1.07
N ASN A 55 -12.37 -3.18 -0.42
CA ASN A 55 -13.23 -4.34 -0.64
C ASN A 55 -13.75 -4.32 -2.09
N SER A 56 -13.44 -5.37 -2.86
CA SER A 56 -13.88 -5.51 -4.24
C SER A 56 -15.13 -6.39 -4.35
N SER A 57 -16.19 -5.88 -4.99
CA SER A 57 -17.40 -6.66 -5.31
C SER A 57 -17.30 -7.38 -6.67
N SER A 58 -16.23 -7.16 -7.44
CA SER A 58 -16.07 -7.65 -8.81
C SER A 58 -15.00 -8.73 -8.91
N LYS A 59 -15.33 -9.84 -9.59
CA LYS A 59 -14.44 -10.98 -9.83
C LYS A 59 -13.12 -10.58 -10.49
N SER A 60 -13.15 -9.64 -11.44
CA SER A 60 -11.95 -9.16 -12.15
C SER A 60 -10.98 -8.43 -11.20
N GLN A 61 -11.52 -7.59 -10.31
CA GLN A 61 -10.73 -6.89 -9.29
C GLN A 61 -10.13 -7.87 -8.28
N THR A 62 -10.88 -8.89 -7.87
CA THR A 62 -10.38 -9.96 -6.99
C THR A 62 -9.21 -10.71 -7.63
N LEU A 63 -9.34 -11.12 -8.89
CA LEU A 63 -8.26 -11.83 -9.60
C LEU A 63 -7.00 -10.98 -9.74
N ASN A 64 -7.14 -9.68 -10.04
CA ASN A 64 -6.01 -8.78 -10.11
C ASN A 64 -5.32 -8.61 -8.73
N THR A 65 -6.12 -8.55 -7.68
CA THR A 65 -5.64 -8.49 -6.30
C THR A 65 -4.84 -9.74 -5.92
N VAL A 66 -5.36 -10.93 -6.24
CA VAL A 66 -4.66 -12.20 -6.01
C VAL A 66 -3.33 -12.25 -6.76
N LYS A 67 -3.29 -11.78 -8.02
CA LYS A 67 -2.03 -11.68 -8.79
C LYS A 67 -1.00 -10.78 -8.10
N GLN A 68 -1.41 -9.64 -7.56
CA GLN A 68 -0.53 -8.73 -6.84
C GLN A 68 0.03 -9.36 -5.56
N TYR A 69 -0.81 -10.05 -4.78
CA TYR A 69 -0.36 -10.79 -3.60
C TYR A 69 0.61 -11.92 -3.95
N LYS A 70 0.33 -12.70 -5.01
CA LYS A 70 1.23 -13.76 -5.46
C LYS A 70 2.61 -13.20 -5.82
N LYS A 71 2.65 -12.10 -6.58
CA LYS A 71 3.91 -11.43 -6.95
C LYS A 71 4.68 -10.94 -5.72
N ALA A 72 3.98 -10.37 -4.73
CA ALA A 72 4.60 -9.91 -3.49
C ALA A 72 5.24 -11.08 -2.70
N LEU A 73 4.55 -12.22 -2.63
CA LEU A 73 5.06 -13.43 -1.97
C LEU A 73 6.28 -14.01 -2.70
N GLU A 74 6.26 -14.07 -4.03
CA GLU A 74 7.41 -14.52 -4.83
C GLU A 74 8.65 -13.65 -4.56
N VAL A 75 8.49 -12.32 -4.52
CA VAL A 75 9.57 -11.39 -4.19
C VAL A 75 10.07 -11.59 -2.76
N TYR A 76 9.17 -11.83 -1.80
CA TYR A 76 9.57 -12.08 -0.41
C TYR A 76 10.42 -13.36 -0.28
N ILE A 77 10.00 -14.45 -0.94
CA ILE A 77 10.72 -15.74 -0.93
C ILE A 77 12.10 -15.63 -1.61
N GLN A 78 12.27 -14.80 -2.63
CA GLN A 78 13.58 -14.65 -3.29
C GLN A 78 14.59 -13.84 -2.47
N ASN A 79 14.13 -12.99 -1.55
CA ASN A 79 14.96 -12.06 -0.80
C ASN A 79 15.28 -12.52 0.64
N HIS A 80 14.80 -13.69 1.05
CA HIS A 80 14.99 -14.35 2.36
C HIS A 80 15.35 -15.82 2.15
#